data_AF-A0A2X1KCW7-F1
#
_entry.id   AF-A0A2X1KCW7-F1
#
_cell.length_a   1.000
_cell.length_b   1.000
_cell.length_c   1.000
_cell.angle_alpha   90.00
_cell.angle_beta   90.00
_cell.angle_gamma   90.00
#
_symmetry.space_group_name_H-M   'P 1'
#
loop_
_entity.id
_entity.type
_entity.pdbx_description
1 polymer ?
#
loop_
_entity_poly.entity_id
_entity_poly.type
_entity_poly.pdbx_seq_one_letter_code
_entity_poly.pdbx_strand_id
1 'polypeptide(L)'
;MNDREKQILKILRRNPLIQQNEIADILQISRSRVAAHIMDLMRKGLIKGKGYILTEQDYCVVVGAINMDIRGMADIRYPQAASHPGSVHCSAGGVGRNIAHNLALLGRDVHLISAIGNDFYGETLLEETRRAGVNVSNCIRLHGHSTATYLAIANKQEETILAINDTHILQQLTPQLLNTSRDLIRHAGVVLADCNLTPEALEWVFTIADEIPMFVDTVSEFKANKVKKLVQPDPHSETNTK
;
A
#
# COMPACT_ATOMS: atom_id res chain seq x y z
N MET A 1 4.40 -39.10 34.38
CA MET A 1 4.17 -38.64 32.99
C MET A 1 4.12 -39.86 32.10
N ASN A 2 3.00 -40.11 31.43
CA ASN A 2 2.82 -41.32 30.61
C ASN A 2 3.52 -41.21 29.24
N ASP A 3 3.60 -42.31 28.48
CA ASP A 3 4.33 -42.29 27.20
C ASP A 3 3.65 -41.43 26.13
N ARG A 4 2.32 -41.29 26.17
CA ARG A 4 1.58 -40.39 25.26
C ARG A 4 1.87 -38.93 25.56
N GLU A 5 1.95 -38.55 26.83
CA GLU A 5 2.33 -37.22 27.30
C GLU A 5 3.75 -36.86 26.84
N LYS A 6 4.71 -37.80 26.94
CA LYS A 6 6.08 -37.60 26.42
C LYS A 6 6.10 -37.38 24.92
N GLN A 7 5.33 -38.17 24.16
CA GLN A 7 5.22 -38.04 22.71
C GLN A 7 4.64 -36.68 22.30
N ILE A 8 3.53 -36.27 22.94
CA ILE A 8 2.90 -34.96 22.70
C ILE A 8 3.86 -33.82 23.03
N LEU A 9 4.57 -33.89 24.16
CA LEU A 9 5.61 -32.91 24.53
C LEU A 9 6.71 -32.81 23.48
N LYS A 10 7.17 -33.94 22.93
CA LYS A 10 8.20 -33.96 21.89
C LYS A 10 7.71 -33.30 20.60
N ILE A 11 6.45 -33.51 20.24
CA ILE A 11 5.82 -32.88 19.07
C ILE A 11 5.68 -31.37 19.31
N LEU A 12 5.10 -30.95 20.43
CA LEU A 12 4.90 -29.54 20.77
C LEU A 12 6.21 -28.76 20.92
N ARG A 13 7.30 -29.40 21.38
CA ARG A 13 8.63 -28.77 21.42
C ARG A 13 9.21 -28.50 20.03
N ARG A 14 8.84 -29.28 19.02
CA ARG A 14 9.30 -29.11 17.64
C ARG A 14 8.41 -28.15 16.85
N ASN A 15 7.10 -28.25 17.04
CA ASN A 15 6.12 -27.37 16.43
C ASN A 15 5.05 -26.99 17.47
N PRO A 16 5.24 -25.87 18.20
CA PRO A 16 4.28 -25.40 19.18
C PRO A 16 2.91 -25.03 18.60
N LEU A 17 2.84 -24.75 17.29
CA LEU A 17 1.63 -24.29 16.59
C LEU A 17 0.84 -25.41 15.93
N ILE A 18 1.30 -26.66 16.04
CA ILE A 18 0.63 -27.82 15.44
C ILE A 18 -0.80 -27.98 15.97
N GLN A 19 -1.74 -28.26 15.06
CA GLN A 19 -3.13 -28.45 15.44
C GLN A 19 -3.34 -29.76 16.20
N GLN A 20 -4.30 -29.78 17.14
CA GLN A 20 -4.62 -30.99 17.90
C GLN A 20 -5.10 -32.16 17.01
N ASN A 21 -5.73 -31.86 15.87
CA ASN A 21 -6.14 -32.87 14.89
C ASN A 21 -4.92 -33.54 14.27
N GLU A 22 -3.91 -32.76 13.86
CA GLU A 22 -2.67 -33.31 13.29
C GLU A 22 -1.90 -34.14 14.32
N ILE A 23 -1.83 -33.71 15.59
CA ILE A 23 -1.25 -34.53 16.66
C ILE A 23 -2.02 -35.86 16.80
N ALA A 24 -3.35 -35.83 16.70
CA ALA A 24 -4.21 -37.01 16.78
C ALA A 24 -3.92 -37.98 15.63
N ASP A 25 -3.76 -37.47 14.41
CA ASP A 25 -3.42 -38.27 13.23
C ASP A 25 -2.02 -38.87 13.35
N ILE A 26 -1.02 -38.10 13.79
CA ILE A 26 0.36 -38.59 14.00
C ILE A 26 0.40 -39.71 15.05
N LEU A 27 -0.36 -39.57 16.13
CA LEU A 27 -0.35 -40.51 17.26
C LEU A 27 -1.40 -41.62 17.15
N GLN A 28 -2.26 -41.58 16.12
CA GLN A 28 -3.38 -42.49 15.89
C GLN A 28 -4.29 -42.59 17.12
N ILE A 29 -4.68 -41.44 17.67
CA ILE A 29 -5.63 -41.31 18.80
C ILE A 29 -6.66 -40.23 18.50
N SER A 30 -7.76 -40.16 19.25
CA SER A 30 -8.76 -39.12 19.02
C SER A 30 -8.26 -37.72 19.40
N ARG A 31 -8.75 -36.68 18.71
CA ARG A 31 -8.54 -35.26 19.06
C ARG A 31 -8.89 -34.97 20.53
N SER A 32 -9.99 -35.54 21.03
CA SER A 32 -10.41 -35.39 22.42
C SER A 32 -9.38 -35.94 23.42
N ARG A 33 -8.72 -37.06 23.07
CA ARG A 33 -7.66 -37.66 23.90
C ARG A 33 -6.38 -36.82 23.87
N VAL A 34 -6.03 -36.24 22.72
CA VAL A 34 -4.94 -35.24 22.62
C VAL A 34 -5.24 -34.04 23.51
N ALA A 35 -6.46 -33.48 23.44
CA ALA A 35 -6.86 -32.35 24.25
C ALA A 35 -6.77 -32.64 25.76
N ALA A 36 -7.21 -33.84 26.18
CA ALA A 36 -7.08 -34.29 27.57
C ALA A 36 -5.61 -34.38 28.01
N HIS A 37 -4.73 -34.97 27.20
CA HIS A 37 -3.30 -35.04 27.51
C HIS A 37 -2.66 -33.66 27.59
N ILE A 38 -2.99 -32.73 26.69
CA ILE A 38 -2.49 -31.35 26.74
C ILE A 38 -2.96 -30.66 28.02
N MET A 39 -4.22 -30.81 28.41
CA MET A 39 -4.74 -30.25 29.66
C MET A 39 -4.01 -30.83 30.89
N ASP A 40 -3.72 -32.12 30.89
CA ASP A 40 -3.00 -32.78 31.98
C ASP A 40 -1.53 -32.32 32.06
N LEU A 41 -0.89 -32.14 30.90
CA LEU A 41 0.45 -31.54 30.79
C LEU A 41 0.48 -30.08 31.26
N MET A 42 -0.59 -29.32 31.02
CA MET A 42 -0.75 -27.97 31.56
C MET A 42 -0.86 -28.00 33.09
N ARG A 43 -1.70 -28.87 33.66
CA ARG A 43 -1.85 -29.03 35.11
C ARG A 43 -0.54 -29.44 35.79
N LYS A 44 0.29 -30.23 35.10
CA LYS A 44 1.64 -30.64 35.54
C LYS A 44 2.70 -29.54 35.38
N GLY A 45 2.36 -28.35 34.87
CA GLY A 45 3.28 -27.23 34.65
C GLY A 45 4.24 -27.41 33.47
N LEU A 46 4.06 -28.46 32.65
CA LEU A 46 4.91 -28.76 31.50
C LEU A 46 4.51 -27.95 30.26
N ILE A 47 3.26 -27.48 30.20
CA ILE A 47 2.75 -26.54 29.21
C ILE A 47 2.19 -25.34 29.98
N LYS A 48 2.70 -24.13 29.71
CA LYS A 48 2.23 -22.92 30.42
C LYS A 48 0.83 -22.47 29.99
N GLY A 49 0.44 -22.75 28.75
CA GLY A 49 -0.82 -22.28 28.18
C GLY A 49 -0.93 -22.57 26.69
N LYS A 50 -2.06 -22.21 26.09
CA LYS A 50 -2.20 -22.06 24.64
C LYS A 50 -2.08 -20.57 24.31
N GLY A 51 -1.35 -20.23 23.26
CA GLY A 51 -1.19 -18.86 22.79
C GLY A 51 -1.96 -18.61 21.49
N TYR A 52 -2.32 -17.35 21.26
CA TYR A 52 -2.72 -16.83 19.96
C TYR A 52 -1.56 -16.00 19.42
N ILE A 53 -1.22 -16.17 18.14
CA ILE A 53 -0.31 -15.24 17.45
C ILE A 53 -1.20 -14.14 16.90
N LEU A 54 -0.96 -12.91 17.35
CA LEU A 54 -1.62 -11.73 16.82
C LEU A 54 -0.77 -11.18 15.69
N THR A 55 -1.43 -10.70 14.63
CA THR A 55 -0.75 -9.92 13.60
C THR A 55 -0.55 -8.51 14.13
N GLU A 56 0.67 -8.00 14.04
CA GLU A 56 0.95 -6.57 14.26
C GLU A 56 0.60 -5.80 12.97
N GLN A 57 -0.16 -4.71 13.09
CA GLN A 57 -0.58 -3.88 11.96
C GLN A 57 0.57 -2.95 11.56
N ASP A 58 1.65 -3.52 11.02
CA ASP A 58 2.92 -2.78 10.87
C ASP A 58 3.15 -2.16 9.49
N TYR A 59 2.29 -2.48 8.52
CA TYR A 59 2.47 -2.01 7.16
C TYR A 59 1.64 -0.77 6.84
N CYS A 60 2.18 0.04 5.95
CA CYS A 60 1.53 1.23 5.40
C CYS A 60 0.84 0.87 4.09
N VAL A 61 -0.36 1.39 3.86
CA VAL A 61 -1.01 1.33 2.55
C VAL A 61 -1.04 2.72 1.95
N VAL A 62 -0.50 2.87 0.75
CA VAL A 62 -0.59 4.11 -0.03
C VAL A 62 -1.55 3.90 -1.20
N VAL A 63 -2.57 4.74 -1.30
CA VAL A 63 -3.54 4.76 -2.42
C VAL A 63 -3.37 6.06 -3.17
N GLY A 64 -2.80 6.01 -4.38
CA GLY A 64 -2.50 7.26 -5.08
C GLY A 64 -1.90 7.08 -6.45
N ALA A 65 -1.41 8.17 -7.02
CA ALA A 65 -0.87 8.21 -8.36
C ALA A 65 0.49 7.52 -8.47
N ILE A 66 0.67 6.82 -9.58
CA ILE A 66 1.95 6.44 -10.17
C ILE A 66 1.96 6.93 -11.61
N ASN A 67 3.02 7.60 -12.05
CA ASN A 67 3.11 8.10 -13.42
C ASN A 67 4.55 8.10 -13.93
N MET A 68 4.71 8.10 -15.25
CA MET A 68 6.00 8.36 -15.88
C MET A 68 6.17 9.87 -16.04
N ASP A 69 7.23 10.42 -15.45
CA ASP A 69 7.61 11.81 -15.68
C ASP A 69 8.59 11.86 -16.86
N ILE A 70 8.26 12.61 -17.90
CA ILE A 70 9.08 12.82 -19.09
C ILE A 70 9.42 14.30 -19.17
N ARG A 71 10.70 14.65 -19.01
CA ARG A 71 11.20 16.02 -19.10
C ARG A 71 12.09 16.18 -20.31
N GLY A 72 11.63 16.97 -21.28
CA GLY A 72 12.42 17.45 -22.40
C GLY A 72 13.05 18.80 -22.10
N MET A 73 14.33 18.99 -22.42
CA MET A 73 15.01 20.29 -22.34
C MET A 73 15.51 20.70 -23.72
N ALA A 74 15.16 21.90 -24.16
CA ALA A 74 15.62 22.46 -25.42
C ALA A 74 15.85 23.98 -25.30
N ASP A 75 16.59 24.55 -26.25
CA ASP A 75 16.77 26.01 -26.34
C ASP A 75 15.53 26.67 -26.95
N ILE A 76 14.43 26.66 -26.19
CA ILE A 76 13.12 27.18 -26.60
C ILE A 76 12.60 28.18 -25.58
N ARG A 77 11.96 29.26 -26.04
CA ARG A 77 11.35 30.28 -25.14
C ARG A 77 9.83 30.21 -25.08
N TYR A 78 9.19 29.68 -26.11
CA TYR A 78 7.74 29.52 -26.22
C TYR A 78 7.43 28.29 -27.10
N PRO A 79 6.23 27.71 -27.01
CA PRO A 79 5.84 26.60 -27.87
C PRO A 79 5.92 26.97 -29.35
N GLN A 80 6.60 26.15 -30.15
CA GLN A 80 6.84 26.38 -31.58
C GLN A 80 6.57 25.10 -32.37
N ALA A 81 6.07 25.24 -33.61
CA ALA A 81 5.85 24.13 -34.54
C ALA A 81 7.17 23.73 -35.25
N ALA A 82 8.23 23.45 -34.47
CA ALA A 82 9.54 23.04 -34.99
C ALA A 82 10.23 22.06 -34.04
N SER A 83 11.06 21.17 -34.59
CA SER A 83 11.89 20.25 -33.82
C SER A 83 13.19 20.93 -33.39
N HIS A 84 13.51 20.86 -32.10
CA HIS A 84 14.70 21.49 -31.52
C HIS A 84 15.63 20.43 -30.93
N PRO A 85 16.94 20.48 -31.19
CA PRO A 85 17.92 19.65 -30.48
C PRO A 85 17.84 19.88 -28.97
N GLY A 86 17.94 18.80 -28.21
CA GLY A 86 17.75 18.83 -26.76
C GLY A 86 18.03 17.49 -26.09
N SER A 87 17.69 17.39 -24.82
CA SER A 87 17.73 16.13 -24.06
C SER A 87 16.33 15.73 -23.59
N VAL A 88 16.13 14.44 -23.39
CA VAL A 88 14.90 13.89 -22.81
C VAL A 88 15.30 12.97 -21.66
N HIS A 89 14.69 13.19 -20.50
CA HIS A 89 14.88 12.39 -19.30
C HIS A 89 13.55 11.82 -18.87
N CYS A 90 13.53 10.53 -18.55
CA CYS A 90 12.37 9.84 -18.00
C CYS A 90 12.67 9.43 -16.56
N SER A 91 11.70 9.61 -15.67
CA SER A 91 11.81 9.21 -14.27
C SER A 91 10.48 8.66 -13.75
N ALA A 92 10.57 7.75 -12.78
CA ALA A 92 9.40 7.26 -12.08
C ALA A 92 8.85 8.35 -11.14
N GLY A 93 7.60 8.73 -11.36
CA GLY A 93 6.90 9.78 -10.62
C GLY A 93 5.62 9.29 -9.93
N GLY A 94 4.91 10.26 -9.38
CA GLY A 94 3.57 10.09 -8.81
C GLY A 94 3.60 10.31 -7.31
N VAL A 95 2.68 11.12 -6.80
CA VAL A 95 2.68 11.50 -5.37
C VAL A 95 2.55 10.25 -4.49
N GLY A 96 1.54 9.41 -4.72
CA GLY A 96 1.39 8.13 -4.03
C GLY A 96 2.61 7.22 -4.17
N ARG A 97 3.16 7.07 -5.38
CA ARG A 97 4.38 6.27 -5.59
C ARG A 97 5.58 6.81 -4.82
N ASN A 98 5.78 8.13 -4.81
CA ASN A 98 6.93 8.75 -4.16
C ASN A 98 6.83 8.68 -2.62
N ILE A 99 5.63 8.82 -2.07
CA ILE A 99 5.35 8.54 -0.65
C ILE A 99 5.73 7.09 -0.34
N ALA A 100 5.22 6.14 -1.12
CA ALA A 100 5.48 4.72 -0.89
C ALA A 100 6.98 4.38 -1.01
N HIS A 101 7.64 4.91 -2.05
CA HIS A 101 9.06 4.74 -2.31
C HIS A 101 9.91 5.24 -1.13
N ASN A 102 9.66 6.46 -0.64
CA ASN A 102 10.42 7.03 0.47
C ASN A 102 10.19 6.26 1.78
N LEU A 103 8.96 5.84 2.05
CA LEU A 103 8.66 5.01 3.23
C LEU A 103 9.40 3.67 3.19
N ALA A 104 9.48 3.03 2.02
CA ALA A 104 10.23 1.79 1.84
C ALA A 104 11.75 2.00 2.02
N LEU A 105 12.31 3.10 1.50
CA LEU A 105 13.72 3.46 1.73
C LEU A 105 14.03 3.73 3.21
N LEU A 106 13.04 4.17 3.99
CA LEU A 106 13.13 4.33 5.45
C LEU A 106 12.94 3.00 6.22
N GLY A 107 12.84 1.87 5.52
CA GLY A 107 12.74 0.54 6.10
C GLY A 107 11.33 0.16 6.59
N ARG A 108 10.29 0.82 6.06
CA ARG A 108 8.89 0.46 6.36
C ARG A 108 8.38 -0.59 5.38
N ASP A 109 7.46 -1.44 5.83
CA ASP A 109 6.67 -2.28 4.95
C ASP A 109 5.54 -1.46 4.34
N VAL A 110 5.48 -1.42 3.01
CA VAL A 110 4.59 -0.51 2.28
C VAL A 110 3.96 -1.21 1.10
N HIS A 111 2.65 -1.11 1.01
CA HIS A 111 1.87 -1.54 -0.14
C HIS A 111 1.37 -0.33 -0.93
N LEU A 112 1.57 -0.35 -2.24
CA LEU A 112 1.02 0.65 -3.15
C LEU A 112 -0.21 0.08 -3.88
N ILE A 113 -1.33 0.78 -3.76
CA ILE A 113 -2.53 0.61 -4.58
C ILE A 113 -2.57 1.76 -5.58
N SER A 114 -2.52 1.44 -6.86
CA SER A 114 -2.61 2.40 -7.95
C SER A 114 -3.12 1.73 -9.23
N ALA A 115 -3.25 2.49 -10.31
CA ALA A 115 -3.62 1.97 -11.63
C ALA A 115 -2.52 2.27 -12.66
N ILE A 116 -2.16 1.25 -13.44
CA ILE A 116 -1.24 1.38 -14.58
C ILE A 116 -1.88 0.79 -15.84
N GLY A 117 -1.46 1.31 -16.99
CA GLY A 117 -1.78 0.72 -18.28
C GLY A 117 -1.02 -0.58 -18.47
N ASN A 118 -1.53 -1.44 -19.36
CA ASN A 118 -0.78 -2.62 -19.81
C ASN A 118 0.22 -2.22 -20.91
N ASP A 119 1.17 -1.35 -20.57
CA ASP A 119 2.16 -0.76 -21.46
C ASP A 119 3.58 -0.75 -20.86
N PHE A 120 4.55 -0.33 -21.66
CA PHE A 120 5.97 -0.30 -21.27
C PHE A 120 6.24 0.58 -20.03
N TYR A 121 5.54 1.71 -19.92
CA TYR A 121 5.71 2.60 -18.76
C TYR A 121 5.15 1.98 -17.49
N GLY A 122 4.00 1.31 -17.58
CA GLY A 122 3.41 0.57 -16.46
C GLY A 122 4.37 -0.48 -15.90
N GLU A 123 4.94 -1.31 -16.77
CA GLU A 123 5.93 -2.31 -16.34
C GLU A 123 7.17 -1.69 -15.72
N THR A 124 7.72 -0.65 -16.35
CA THR A 124 8.91 0.05 -15.88
C THR A 124 8.68 0.64 -14.48
N LEU A 125 7.54 1.30 -14.28
CA LEU A 125 7.18 1.92 -13.00
C LEU A 125 6.99 0.87 -11.89
N LEU A 126 6.36 -0.25 -12.19
CA LEU A 126 6.19 -1.33 -11.21
C LEU A 126 7.53 -1.96 -10.82
N GLU A 127 8.43 -2.18 -11.78
CA GLU A 127 9.75 -2.74 -11.52
C GLU A 127 10.61 -1.79 -10.68
N GLU A 128 10.70 -0.51 -11.05
CA GLU A 128 11.46 0.49 -10.30
C GLU A 128 10.90 0.71 -8.89
N THR A 129 9.57 0.65 -8.73
CA THR A 129 8.92 0.80 -7.42
C THR A 129 9.14 -0.45 -6.55
N ARG A 130 9.10 -1.64 -7.13
CA ARG A 130 9.43 -2.90 -6.44
C ARG A 130 10.89 -2.96 -5.99
N ARG A 131 11.83 -2.48 -6.81
CA ARG A 131 13.26 -2.41 -6.45
C ARG A 131 13.53 -1.55 -5.22
N ALA A 132 12.68 -0.56 -4.96
CA ALA A 132 12.77 0.27 -3.77
C ALA A 132 12.22 -0.41 -2.50
N GLY A 133 11.68 -1.63 -2.60
CA GLY A 133 11.09 -2.38 -1.48
C GLY A 133 9.58 -2.20 -1.32
N VAL A 134 8.90 -1.49 -2.22
CA VAL A 134 7.45 -1.32 -2.16
C VAL A 134 6.74 -2.56 -2.71
N ASN A 135 5.75 -3.06 -1.98
CA ASN A 135 4.86 -4.10 -2.48
C ASN A 135 3.84 -3.51 -3.46
N VAL A 136 3.98 -3.87 -4.74
CA VAL A 136 3.12 -3.40 -5.84
C VAL A 136 2.11 -4.45 -6.30
N SER A 137 1.89 -5.54 -5.55
CA SER A 137 0.97 -6.62 -5.95
C SER A 137 -0.48 -6.17 -6.10
N ASN A 138 -0.86 -5.06 -5.46
CA ASN A 138 -2.20 -4.48 -5.50
C ASN A 138 -2.32 -3.31 -6.48
N CYS A 139 -1.29 -3.04 -7.29
CA CYS A 139 -1.41 -2.14 -8.42
C CYS A 139 -2.20 -2.81 -9.55
N ILE A 140 -3.27 -2.16 -10.00
CA ILE A 140 -4.21 -2.70 -10.97
C ILE A 140 -3.71 -2.40 -12.39
N ARG A 141 -3.65 -3.46 -13.21
CA ARG A 141 -3.30 -3.37 -14.64
C ARG A 141 -4.58 -3.25 -15.46
N LEU A 142 -4.72 -2.15 -16.20
CA LEU A 142 -5.90 -1.87 -17.01
C LEU A 142 -5.55 -2.02 -18.49
N HIS A 143 -6.16 -3.02 -19.14
CA HIS A 143 -6.04 -3.20 -20.58
C HIS A 143 -6.74 -2.05 -21.33
N GLY A 144 -6.15 -1.63 -22.46
CA GLY A 144 -6.70 -0.55 -23.29
C GLY A 144 -6.53 0.87 -22.72
N HIS A 145 -5.83 1.03 -21.59
CA HIS A 145 -5.53 2.32 -20.98
C HIS A 145 -4.03 2.60 -21.04
N SER A 146 -3.67 3.86 -21.22
CA SER A 146 -2.30 4.33 -21.09
C SER A 146 -1.95 4.59 -19.63
N THR A 147 -0.74 4.22 -19.22
CA THR A 147 -0.18 4.60 -17.93
C THR A 147 -0.08 6.10 -17.82
N ALA A 148 -0.40 6.63 -16.63
CA ALA A 148 -0.34 8.07 -16.39
C ALA A 148 1.04 8.63 -16.74
N THR A 149 1.06 9.77 -17.42
CA THR A 149 2.30 10.40 -17.92
C THR A 149 2.23 11.90 -17.69
N TYR A 150 3.28 12.45 -17.08
CA TYR A 150 3.49 13.88 -17.01
C TYR A 150 4.62 14.24 -17.98
N LEU A 151 4.30 14.98 -19.03
CA LEU A 151 5.27 15.45 -20.02
C LEU A 151 5.50 16.94 -19.80
N ALA A 152 6.74 17.33 -19.55
CA ALA A 152 7.15 18.73 -19.45
C ALA A 152 8.25 19.05 -20.46
N ILE A 153 8.13 20.20 -21.10
CA ILE A 153 9.18 20.79 -21.93
C ILE A 153 9.69 22.03 -21.21
N ALA A 154 10.99 22.07 -20.93
CA ALA A 154 11.66 23.17 -20.25
C ALA A 154 12.70 23.84 -21.16
N ASN A 155 13.00 25.10 -20.86
CA ASN A 155 14.08 25.85 -21.49
C ASN A 155 15.45 25.54 -20.85
N LYS A 156 16.52 26.15 -21.35
CA LYS A 156 17.89 26.01 -20.78
C LYS A 156 18.04 26.57 -19.36
N GLN A 157 17.11 27.41 -18.93
CA GLN A 157 17.02 27.96 -17.57
C GLN A 157 16.20 27.05 -16.65
N GLU A 158 15.85 25.84 -17.11
CA GLU A 158 15.03 24.85 -16.40
C GLU A 158 13.57 25.25 -16.15
N GLU A 159 13.12 26.36 -16.73
CA GLU A 159 11.75 26.84 -16.62
C GLU A 159 10.82 26.03 -17.54
N THR A 160 9.71 25.54 -17.01
CA THR A 160 8.71 24.80 -17.77
C THR A 160 7.98 25.74 -18.75
N ILE A 161 8.13 25.46 -20.04
CA ILE A 161 7.47 26.18 -21.14
C ILE A 161 6.08 25.61 -21.42
N LEU A 162 5.95 24.29 -21.39
CA LEU A 162 4.70 23.58 -21.62
C LEU A 162 4.70 22.29 -20.79
N ALA A 163 3.55 21.94 -20.23
CA ALA A 163 3.35 20.64 -19.60
C ALA A 163 1.99 20.04 -19.98
N ILE A 164 1.97 18.72 -20.13
CA ILE A 164 0.77 17.91 -20.34
C ILE A 164 0.73 16.91 -19.20
N ASN A 165 -0.42 16.84 -18.53
CA ASN A 165 -0.63 15.90 -17.44
C ASN A 165 -1.74 14.91 -17.82
N ASP A 166 -1.36 13.75 -18.33
CA ASP A 166 -2.29 12.68 -18.67
C ASP A 166 -2.43 11.72 -17.47
N THR A 167 -3.45 11.96 -16.65
CA THR A 167 -3.75 11.13 -15.47
C THR A 167 -5.12 10.50 -15.54
N HIS A 168 -5.70 10.35 -16.74
CA HIS A 168 -7.08 9.86 -16.92
C HIS A 168 -7.28 8.46 -16.34
N ILE A 169 -6.25 7.61 -16.39
CA ILE A 169 -6.31 6.26 -15.82
C ILE A 169 -6.63 6.24 -14.33
N LEU A 170 -6.30 7.30 -13.58
CA LEU A 170 -6.61 7.39 -12.14
C LEU A 170 -8.11 7.50 -11.88
N GLN A 171 -8.91 7.92 -12.87
CA GLN A 171 -10.39 7.89 -12.76
C GLN A 171 -10.93 6.46 -12.68
N GLN A 172 -10.15 5.46 -13.09
CA GLN A 172 -10.54 4.05 -13.03
C GLN A 172 -10.38 3.46 -11.64
N LEU A 173 -9.68 4.14 -10.71
CA LEU A 173 -9.60 3.76 -9.30
C LEU A 173 -10.93 4.06 -8.57
N THR A 174 -12.01 3.48 -9.08
CA THR A 174 -13.37 3.59 -8.53
C THR A 174 -13.48 2.80 -7.23
N PRO A 175 -14.45 3.14 -6.36
CA PRO A 175 -14.77 2.34 -5.17
C PRO A 175 -14.91 0.84 -5.45
N GLN A 176 -15.53 0.49 -6.58
CA GLN A 176 -15.74 -0.90 -7.00
C GLN A 176 -14.41 -1.61 -7.29
N LEU A 177 -13.49 -0.93 -7.99
CA LEU A 177 -12.20 -1.51 -8.31
C LEU A 177 -11.29 -1.60 -7.07
N LEU A 178 -11.28 -0.54 -6.25
CA LEU A 178 -10.53 -0.49 -4.99
C LEU A 178 -11.02 -1.54 -3.97
N ASN A 179 -12.28 -1.96 -4.04
CA ASN A 179 -12.84 -2.97 -3.16
C ASN A 179 -12.12 -4.33 -3.21
N THR A 180 -11.39 -4.62 -4.29
CA THR A 180 -10.49 -5.78 -4.37
C THR A 180 -9.36 -5.75 -3.32
N SER A 181 -8.97 -4.56 -2.87
CA SER A 181 -7.93 -4.32 -1.85
C SER A 181 -8.51 -3.90 -0.49
N ARG A 182 -9.82 -4.09 -0.28
CA ARG A 182 -10.51 -3.66 0.94
C ARG A 182 -9.84 -4.17 2.21
N ASP A 183 -9.58 -5.47 2.28
CA ASP A 183 -9.02 -6.06 3.51
C ASP A 183 -7.56 -5.65 3.73
N LEU A 184 -6.81 -5.32 2.67
CA LEU A 184 -5.47 -4.75 2.83
C LEU A 184 -5.52 -3.41 3.55
N ILE A 185 -6.47 -2.54 3.16
CA ILE A 185 -6.67 -1.23 3.78
C ILE A 185 -7.16 -1.40 5.23
N ARG A 186 -8.15 -2.26 5.50
CA ARG A 186 -8.75 -2.46 6.85
C ARG A 186 -7.81 -3.03 7.92
N HIS A 187 -6.68 -3.60 7.51
CA HIS A 187 -5.71 -4.17 8.44
C HIS A 187 -4.36 -3.44 8.40
N ALA A 188 -4.29 -2.31 7.70
CA ALA A 188 -3.10 -1.46 7.67
C ALA A 188 -2.89 -0.77 9.02
N GLY A 189 -1.63 -0.48 9.37
CA GLY A 189 -1.32 0.37 10.52
C GLY A 189 -1.56 1.86 10.23
N VAL A 190 -1.42 2.25 8.96
CA VAL A 190 -1.64 3.61 8.48
C VAL A 190 -2.04 3.59 7.01
N VAL A 191 -2.94 4.48 6.62
CA VAL A 191 -3.35 4.70 5.24
C VAL A 191 -2.87 6.07 4.78
N LEU A 192 -2.24 6.14 3.61
CA LEU A 192 -1.89 7.38 2.95
C LEU A 192 -2.65 7.46 1.63
N ALA A 193 -3.19 8.63 1.31
CA ALA A 193 -3.82 8.89 0.04
C ALA A 193 -3.32 10.20 -0.57
N ASP A 194 -3.48 10.35 -1.89
CA ASP A 194 -3.27 11.63 -2.55
C ASP A 194 -4.55 12.12 -3.26
N CYS A 195 -4.65 13.44 -3.44
CA CYS A 195 -5.80 14.06 -4.11
C CYS A 195 -5.80 13.90 -5.65
N ASN A 196 -4.97 13.01 -6.23
CA ASN A 196 -5.16 12.58 -7.61
C ASN A 196 -6.36 11.63 -7.75
N LEU A 197 -6.73 10.93 -6.69
CA LEU A 197 -7.95 10.12 -6.61
C LEU A 197 -9.21 10.98 -6.84
N THR A 198 -10.30 10.35 -7.30
CA THR A 198 -11.60 11.03 -7.40
C THR A 198 -12.20 11.25 -6.00
N PRO A 199 -13.14 12.21 -5.83
CA PRO A 199 -13.82 12.40 -4.56
C PRO A 199 -14.47 11.13 -4.02
N GLU A 200 -15.10 10.33 -4.89
CA GLU A 200 -15.77 9.08 -4.52
C GLU A 200 -14.76 8.01 -4.08
N ALA A 201 -13.61 7.94 -4.75
CA ALA A 201 -12.53 7.04 -4.36
C ALA A 201 -11.94 7.43 -3.00
N LEU A 202 -11.72 8.74 -2.76
CA LEU A 202 -11.26 9.24 -1.46
C LEU A 202 -12.27 8.91 -0.37
N GLU A 203 -13.55 9.26 -0.54
CA GLU A 203 -14.62 8.96 0.41
C GLU A 203 -14.70 7.46 0.74
N TRP A 204 -14.54 6.61 -0.28
CA TRP A 204 -14.47 5.16 -0.06
C TRP A 204 -13.24 4.76 0.76
N VAL A 205 -12.03 5.26 0.45
CA VAL A 205 -10.82 4.95 1.23
C VAL A 205 -10.98 5.39 2.68
N PHE A 206 -11.53 6.59 2.94
CA PHE A 206 -11.84 7.08 4.29
C PHE A 206 -12.81 6.14 5.01
N THR A 207 -13.86 5.69 4.33
CA THR A 207 -14.86 4.78 4.90
C THR A 207 -14.27 3.41 5.25
N ILE A 208 -13.34 2.90 4.44
CA ILE A 208 -12.70 1.60 4.69
C ILE A 208 -11.61 1.69 5.74
N ALA A 209 -10.85 2.79 5.77
CA ALA A 209 -9.85 3.05 6.80
C ALA A 209 -10.49 3.16 8.19
N ASP A 210 -11.65 3.80 8.30
CA ASP A 210 -12.43 3.93 9.54
C ASP A 210 -11.59 4.49 10.70
N GLU A 211 -11.17 3.65 11.67
CA GLU A 211 -10.34 4.06 12.81
C GLU A 211 -8.83 4.10 12.49
N ILE A 212 -8.41 3.63 11.31
CA ILE A 212 -6.99 3.60 10.92
C ILE A 212 -6.51 5.02 10.65
N PRO A 213 -5.36 5.44 11.24
CA PRO A 213 -4.78 6.75 10.96
C PRO A 213 -4.60 6.99 9.47
N MET A 214 -5.15 8.11 8.97
CA MET A 214 -5.11 8.45 7.56
C MET A 214 -4.41 9.80 7.32
N PHE A 215 -3.47 9.82 6.37
CA PHE A 215 -2.79 11.03 5.91
C PHE A 215 -3.12 11.30 4.45
N VAL A 216 -3.42 12.54 4.10
CA VAL A 216 -3.74 12.90 2.72
C VAL A 216 -2.83 14.00 2.19
N ASP A 217 -2.12 13.70 1.12
CA ASP A 217 -1.38 14.69 0.34
C ASP A 217 -2.34 15.42 -0.61
N THR A 218 -2.43 16.74 -0.47
CA THR A 218 -3.39 17.55 -1.26
C THR A 218 -2.94 17.78 -2.70
N VAL A 219 -1.69 17.47 -3.04
CA VAL A 219 -1.04 17.56 -4.37
C VAL A 219 -0.89 18.99 -4.91
N SER A 220 -1.96 19.77 -4.89
CA SER A 220 -2.03 21.15 -5.40
C SER A 220 -3.23 21.87 -4.82
N GLU A 221 -3.21 23.21 -4.84
CA GLU A 221 -4.32 24.06 -4.39
C GLU A 221 -5.67 23.65 -4.99
N PHE A 222 -5.71 23.37 -6.31
CA PHE A 222 -6.94 22.98 -7.01
C PHE A 222 -7.51 21.63 -6.55
N LYS A 223 -6.63 20.69 -6.18
CA LYS A 223 -7.01 19.32 -5.77
C LYS A 223 -7.34 19.22 -4.28
N ALA A 224 -6.86 20.16 -3.46
CA ALA A 224 -7.14 20.21 -2.02
C ALA A 224 -8.64 20.29 -1.69
N ASN A 225 -9.46 20.89 -2.58
CA ASN A 225 -10.91 20.99 -2.37
C ASN A 225 -11.62 19.64 -2.25
N LYS A 226 -11.04 18.55 -2.78
CA LYS A 226 -11.64 17.20 -2.73
C LYS A 226 -11.78 16.65 -1.31
N VAL A 227 -10.91 17.07 -0.40
CA VAL A 227 -10.89 16.55 0.99
C VAL A 227 -11.59 17.47 1.99
N LYS A 228 -12.06 18.64 1.56
CA LYS A 228 -12.65 19.67 2.45
C LYS A 228 -13.84 19.16 3.26
N LYS A 229 -14.63 18.23 2.70
CA LYS A 229 -15.79 17.62 3.38
C LYS A 229 -15.42 16.41 4.24
N LEU A 230 -14.24 15.84 4.01
CA LEU A 230 -13.74 14.62 4.65
C LEU A 230 -12.91 14.96 5.89
N VAL A 231 -12.23 16.11 5.88
CA VAL A 231 -11.43 16.62 6.99
C VAL A 231 -12.25 17.70 7.69
N GLN A 232 -12.94 17.34 8.77
CA GLN A 232 -13.51 18.35 9.67
C GLN A 232 -12.41 18.83 10.61
N PRO A 233 -12.34 20.14 10.90
CA PRO A 233 -11.47 20.62 11.97
C PRO A 233 -11.93 19.96 13.28
N ASP A 234 -10.98 19.46 14.05
CA ASP A 234 -11.25 19.00 15.40
C ASP A 234 -11.88 20.18 16.17
N PRO A 235 -13.14 20.08 16.65
CA PRO A 235 -13.79 21.14 17.41
C PRO A 235 -13.03 21.50 18.71
N HIS A 236 -12.02 20.72 19.09
CA HIS A 236 -11.14 20.97 20.23
C HIS A 236 -9.76 21.55 19.86
N SER A 237 -9.48 21.82 18.57
CA SER A 237 -8.18 22.32 18.11
C SER A 237 -7.96 23.84 18.31
N GLU A 238 -8.90 24.59 18.87
CA GLU A 238 -8.64 25.93 19.40
C GLU A 238 -7.81 25.86 20.69
N THR A 239 -6.53 25.50 20.55
CA THR A 239 -5.55 25.72 21.61
C THR A 239 -4.88 27.08 21.41
N ASN A 240 -5.35 28.04 22.22
CA ASN A 240 -4.65 29.22 22.71
C ASN A 240 -3.29 29.54 22.06
N THR A 241 -3.29 30.40 21.04
CA THR A 241 -2.22 31.38 20.85
C THR A 241 -2.78 32.76 21.15
N LYS A 242 -2.54 33.20 22.38
CA LYS A 242 -2.45 34.62 22.72
C LYS A 242 -1.05 35.12 22.37
#